data_AF-A0A971FA04-F1
#
_entry.id   AF-A0A971FA04-F1
#
_cell.length_a   1.000
_cell.length_b   1.000
_cell.length_c   1.000
_cell.angle_alpha   90.00
_cell.angle_beta   90.00
_cell.angle_gamma   90.00
#
_symmetry.space_group_name_H-M   'P 1'
#
loop_
_entity.id
_entity.type
_entity.pdbx_description
1 polymer ?
#
loop_
_entity_poly.entity_id
_entity_poly.type
_entity_poly.pdbx_seq_one_letter_code
_entity_poly.pdbx_strand_id
1 'polypeptide(L)'
;MSLSLVAVMVALFLLVDFTILALVFRRAGIFRRVPVEEGVLKEAWIAYVKGSPNYVGVLRDMVPVAVILRGQHGIADTPGFTLYLNDMRGLAEGKGTEMRKVTGCMLSDEEAALIPAETKGFWLARLPESPFLMVRVPSRKGSLSAIAGFRAVSALNSRLKAEGRPFQPVVEIFRPRASEVHFLCLLDFPQEHLDVLYDACK
;
A
#
# COMPACT_ATOMS: atom_id res chain seq x y z
N MET A 1 45.71 24.08 17.93
CA MET A 1 44.30 23.75 18.27
C MET A 1 44.31 22.43 19.01
N SER A 2 43.89 22.39 20.28
CA SER A 2 43.94 21.15 21.08
C SER A 2 42.95 20.12 20.52
N LEU A 3 43.31 18.83 20.58
CA LEU A 3 42.46 17.71 20.14
C LEU A 3 41.03 17.80 20.73
N SER A 4 40.94 18.32 21.97
CA SER A 4 39.69 18.56 22.70
C SER A 4 38.78 19.58 22.02
N LEU A 5 39.33 20.65 21.42
CA LEU A 5 38.52 21.66 20.72
C LEU A 5 37.89 21.07 19.44
N VAL A 6 38.66 20.27 18.69
CA VAL A 6 38.18 19.59 17.48
C VAL A 6 37.08 18.58 17.84
N ALA A 7 37.29 17.78 18.88
CA ALA A 7 36.28 16.82 19.34
C ALA A 7 34.98 17.50 19.79
N VAL A 8 35.07 18.63 20.50
CA VAL A 8 33.90 19.42 20.91
C VAL A 8 33.17 20.00 19.69
N MET A 9 33.90 20.53 18.71
CA MET A 9 33.28 21.03 17.48
C MET A 9 32.56 19.93 16.71
N VAL A 10 33.19 18.76 16.53
CA VAL A 10 32.58 17.60 15.86
C VAL A 10 31.31 17.15 16.59
N ALA A 11 31.36 17.04 17.93
CA ALA A 11 30.19 16.68 18.73
C ALA A 11 29.06 17.71 18.58
N LEU A 12 29.39 19.00 18.52
CA LEU A 12 28.41 20.07 18.34
C LEU A 12 27.75 20.00 16.96
N PHE A 13 28.54 19.76 15.90
CA PHE A 13 28.04 19.57 14.54
C PHE A 13 27.08 18.37 14.46
N LEU A 14 27.48 17.21 15.00
CA LEU A 14 26.63 16.02 15.03
C LEU A 14 25.34 16.24 15.83
N LEU A 15 25.39 16.99 16.92
CA LEU A 15 24.20 17.33 17.71
C LEU A 15 23.23 18.22 16.93
N VAL A 16 23.75 19.23 16.22
CA VAL A 16 22.95 20.13 15.39
C VAL A 16 22.30 19.35 14.25
N ASP A 17 23.06 18.51 13.54
CA ASP A 17 22.54 17.67 12.46
C ASP A 17 21.47 16.71 12.95
N PHE A 18 21.71 16.04 14.09
CA PHE A 18 20.72 15.17 14.72
C PHE A 18 19.45 15.92 15.10
N THR A 19 19.58 17.12 15.66
CA THR A 19 18.45 17.95 16.07
C THR A 19 17.61 18.39 14.86
N ILE A 20 18.27 18.84 13.79
CA ILE A 20 17.61 19.21 12.54
C ILE A 20 16.87 18.00 11.95
N LEU A 21 17.54 16.85 11.89
CA LEU A 21 16.96 15.61 11.37
C LEU A 21 15.76 15.14 12.21
N ALA A 22 15.87 15.18 13.53
CA ALA A 22 14.78 14.84 14.44
C ALA A 22 13.59 15.78 14.26
N LEU A 23 13.84 17.07 14.03
CA LEU A 23 12.79 18.07 13.79
C LEU A 23 12.10 17.87 12.44
N VAL A 24 12.86 17.51 11.40
CA VAL A 24 12.33 17.08 10.09
C VAL A 24 11.45 15.84 10.25
N PHE A 25 11.92 14.81 10.95
CA PHE A 25 11.15 13.58 11.18
C PHE A 25 9.89 13.83 12.02
N ARG A 26 9.99 14.68 13.05
CA ARG A 26 8.84 15.09 13.85
C ARG A 26 7.81 15.83 13.02
N ARG A 27 8.23 16.79 12.20
CA ARG A 27 7.35 17.56 11.29
C ARG A 27 6.76 16.69 10.19
N ALA A 28 7.50 15.70 9.71
CA ALA A 28 7.02 14.71 8.76
C ALA A 28 5.97 13.74 9.36
N GLY A 29 5.84 13.70 10.69
CA GLY A 29 4.92 12.83 11.42
C GLY A 29 5.46 11.41 11.65
N ILE A 30 6.77 11.20 11.51
CA ILE A 30 7.42 9.89 11.60
C ILE A 30 7.37 9.30 13.02
N PHE A 31 7.18 10.11 14.05
CA PHE A 31 7.03 9.64 15.43
C PHE A 31 5.58 9.58 15.91
N ARG A 32 4.60 10.00 15.10
CA ARG A 32 3.18 9.95 15.51
C ARG A 32 2.71 8.51 15.57
N ARG A 33 2.02 8.13 16.66
CA ARG A 33 1.35 6.83 16.73
C ARG A 33 0.39 6.72 15.55
N VAL A 34 0.47 5.61 14.83
CA VAL A 34 -0.40 5.34 13.70
C VAL A 34 -1.57 4.52 14.25
N PRO A 35 -2.78 5.09 14.36
CA PRO A 35 -3.92 4.37 14.89
C PRO A 35 -4.27 3.22 13.93
N VAL A 36 -4.63 2.08 14.52
CA VAL A 36 -5.19 0.94 13.79
C VAL A 36 -6.68 0.92 14.09
N GLU A 37 -7.48 1.03 13.04
CA GLU A 37 -8.94 1.03 13.10
C GLU A 37 -9.47 -0.31 12.59
N GLU A 38 -10.60 -0.77 13.12
CA GLU A 38 -11.30 -1.95 12.63
C GLU A 38 -12.46 -1.53 11.73
N GLY A 39 -12.79 -2.36 10.75
CA GLY A 39 -13.91 -2.10 9.85
C GLY A 39 -14.24 -3.29 8.98
N VAL A 40 -15.16 -3.09 8.03
CA VAL A 40 -15.58 -4.08 7.05
C VAL A 40 -15.43 -3.47 5.66
N LEU A 41 -14.64 -4.12 4.82
CA LEU A 41 -14.54 -3.81 3.41
C LEU A 41 -15.76 -4.44 2.76
N LYS A 42 -16.72 -3.61 2.35
CA LYS A 42 -17.84 -4.08 1.55
C LYS A 42 -17.35 -4.67 0.25
N GLU A 43 -18.14 -5.58 -0.30
CA GLU A 43 -17.90 -6.14 -1.61
C GLU A 43 -17.71 -5.01 -2.65
N ALA A 44 -16.69 -5.17 -3.50
CA ALA A 44 -16.28 -4.14 -4.45
C ALA A 44 -15.73 -4.76 -5.73
N TRP A 45 -16.03 -4.13 -6.87
CA TRP A 45 -15.42 -4.53 -8.14
C TRP A 45 -14.00 -4.01 -8.25
N ILE A 46 -13.14 -4.81 -8.88
CA ILE A 46 -11.77 -4.43 -9.22
C ILE A 46 -11.52 -4.67 -10.70
N ALA A 47 -10.99 -3.64 -11.37
CA ALA A 47 -10.33 -3.76 -12.66
C ALA A 47 -8.83 -3.83 -12.40
N TYR A 48 -8.18 -4.95 -12.70
CA TYR A 48 -6.84 -5.23 -12.20
C TYR A 48 -5.93 -5.92 -13.21
N VAL A 49 -4.63 -5.80 -12.95
CA VAL A 49 -3.55 -6.50 -13.65
C VAL A 49 -2.60 -7.11 -12.63
N LYS A 50 -1.80 -8.07 -13.09
CA LYS A 50 -0.66 -8.56 -12.33
C LYS A 50 0.33 -7.42 -12.11
N GLY A 51 0.65 -7.15 -10.85
CA GLY A 51 1.63 -6.13 -10.52
C GLY A 51 3.06 -6.63 -10.74
N SER A 52 3.98 -5.69 -10.92
CA SER A 52 5.41 -5.99 -10.99
C SER A 52 5.94 -6.58 -9.67
N PRO A 53 6.99 -7.42 -9.73
CA PRO A 53 7.55 -8.08 -8.54
C PRO A 53 8.24 -7.11 -7.56
N ASN A 54 8.43 -5.86 -7.96
CA ASN A 54 9.00 -4.81 -7.12
C ASN A 54 7.93 -4.22 -6.20
N TYR A 55 8.27 -3.92 -4.94
CA TYR A 55 7.36 -3.19 -4.06
C TYR A 55 6.99 -1.81 -4.62
N VAL A 56 7.98 -1.10 -5.15
CA VAL A 56 7.81 0.21 -5.81
C VAL A 56 7.30 0.06 -7.25
N GLY A 57 6.68 1.12 -7.77
CA GLY A 57 6.21 1.16 -9.16
C GLY A 57 4.74 0.81 -9.38
N VAL A 58 3.94 0.72 -8.30
CA VAL A 58 2.48 0.51 -8.34
C VAL A 58 1.78 1.40 -9.37
N LEU A 59 2.11 2.70 -9.42
CA LEU A 59 1.50 3.63 -10.38
C LEU A 59 1.80 3.26 -11.83
N ARG A 60 2.99 2.72 -12.13
CA ARG A 60 3.33 2.30 -13.51
C ARG A 60 2.42 1.18 -13.99
N ASP A 61 2.08 0.26 -13.08
CA ASP A 61 1.26 -0.91 -13.38
C ASP A 61 -0.24 -0.54 -13.39
N MET A 62 -0.67 0.39 -12.53
CA MET A 62 -2.08 0.84 -12.45
C MET A 62 -2.49 1.83 -13.55
N VAL A 63 -1.62 2.78 -13.93
CA VAL A 63 -1.96 3.86 -14.88
C VAL A 63 -2.55 3.35 -16.20
N PRO A 64 -2.02 2.28 -16.83
CA PRO A 64 -2.62 1.71 -18.03
C PRO A 64 -4.10 1.32 -17.85
N VAL A 65 -4.45 0.70 -16.71
CA VAL A 65 -5.84 0.33 -16.40
C VAL A 65 -6.72 1.59 -16.32
N ALA A 66 -6.28 2.61 -15.58
CA ALA A 66 -7.01 3.87 -15.46
C ALA A 66 -7.18 4.60 -16.80
N VAL A 67 -6.19 4.51 -17.70
CA VAL A 67 -6.26 5.08 -19.05
C VAL A 67 -7.30 4.35 -19.91
N ILE A 68 -7.35 3.01 -19.85
CA ILE A 68 -8.34 2.22 -20.60
C ILE A 68 -9.76 2.53 -20.08
N LEU A 69 -9.95 2.48 -18.75
CA LEU A 69 -11.23 2.81 -18.11
C LEU A 69 -11.76 4.18 -18.54
N ARG A 70 -10.90 5.20 -18.53
CA ARG A 70 -11.27 6.55 -18.95
C ARG A 70 -11.54 6.66 -20.44
N GLY A 71 -10.63 6.13 -21.26
CA GLY A 71 -10.67 6.33 -22.71
C GLY A 71 -11.74 5.51 -23.41
N GLN A 72 -12.02 4.30 -22.94
CA GLN A 72 -12.94 3.36 -23.59
C GLN A 72 -14.31 3.30 -22.92
N HIS A 73 -14.38 3.52 -21.60
CA HIS A 73 -15.61 3.34 -20.82
C HIS A 73 -16.09 4.62 -20.14
N GLY A 74 -15.37 5.74 -20.27
CA GLY A 74 -15.75 7.01 -19.64
C GLY A 74 -15.62 7.02 -18.11
N ILE A 75 -14.97 6.01 -17.52
CA ILE A 75 -14.83 5.83 -16.08
C ILE A 75 -13.58 6.60 -15.60
N ALA A 76 -13.77 7.59 -14.73
CA ALA A 76 -12.69 8.46 -14.26
C ALA A 76 -12.71 8.65 -12.74
N ASP A 77 -11.57 9.06 -12.20
CA ASP A 77 -11.38 9.38 -10.76
C ASP A 77 -11.68 8.22 -9.78
N THR A 78 -11.69 6.99 -10.29
CA THR A 78 -11.79 5.76 -9.50
C THR A 78 -10.59 5.60 -8.55
N PRO A 79 -10.81 5.12 -7.31
CA PRO A 79 -9.72 4.78 -6.41
C PRO A 79 -8.78 3.75 -7.03
N GLY A 80 -7.48 3.99 -6.95
CA GLY A 80 -6.47 2.98 -7.24
C GLY A 80 -6.25 2.04 -6.07
N PHE A 81 -5.83 0.82 -6.35
CA PHE A 81 -5.46 -0.14 -5.31
C PHE A 81 -4.24 -0.99 -5.69
N THR A 82 -3.59 -1.56 -4.67
CA THR A 82 -2.67 -2.69 -4.79
C THR A 82 -2.94 -3.68 -3.67
N LEU A 83 -3.21 -4.93 -4.03
CA LEU A 83 -3.37 -6.04 -3.10
C LEU A 83 -2.09 -6.87 -3.09
N TYR A 84 -1.41 -6.88 -1.95
CA TYR A 84 -0.22 -7.67 -1.67
C TYR A 84 -0.64 -9.03 -1.12
N LEU A 85 -0.23 -10.08 -1.81
CA LEU A 85 -0.70 -11.46 -1.61
C LEU A 85 0.24 -12.27 -0.72
N ASN A 86 1.50 -11.88 -0.64
CA ASN A 86 2.52 -12.57 0.15
C ASN A 86 3.03 -11.72 1.32
N ASP A 87 3.65 -12.40 2.29
CA ASP A 87 4.20 -11.77 3.48
C ASP A 87 5.30 -10.77 3.12
N MET A 88 4.94 -9.48 3.23
CA MET A 88 5.86 -8.37 3.00
C MET A 88 7.05 -8.38 3.97
N ARG A 89 6.92 -9.04 5.13
CA ARG A 89 8.00 -9.23 6.10
C ARG A 89 9.03 -10.22 5.59
N GLY A 90 8.60 -11.33 5.00
CA GLY A 90 9.50 -12.31 4.38
C GLY A 90 10.39 -11.67 3.32
N LEU A 91 9.83 -10.74 2.54
CA LEU A 91 10.59 -9.96 1.54
C LEU A 91 11.54 -8.94 2.18
N ALA A 92 11.12 -8.23 3.22
CA ALA A 92 11.99 -7.30 3.96
C ALA A 92 13.15 -8.00 4.68
N GLU A 93 12.95 -9.25 5.10
CA GLU A 93 13.95 -10.11 5.73
C GLU A 93 14.81 -10.90 4.71
N GLY A 94 14.62 -10.66 3.40
CA GLY A 94 15.37 -11.33 2.33
C GLY A 94 15.04 -12.83 2.14
N LYS A 95 13.92 -13.30 2.71
CA LYS A 95 13.45 -14.69 2.67
C LYS A 95 12.52 -15.00 1.48
N GLY A 96 12.39 -14.06 0.54
CA GLY A 96 11.60 -14.23 -0.68
C GLY A 96 12.20 -13.41 -1.82
N THR A 97 12.00 -13.86 -3.06
CA THR A 97 12.61 -13.25 -4.24
C THR A 97 11.67 -12.28 -4.97
N GLU A 98 10.34 -12.42 -4.84
CA GLU A 98 9.37 -11.64 -5.63
C GLU A 98 8.08 -11.30 -4.86
N MET A 99 7.60 -10.05 -5.01
CA MET A 99 6.31 -9.62 -4.47
C MET A 99 5.16 -10.14 -5.35
N ARG A 100 4.26 -10.95 -4.80
CA ARG A 100 3.03 -11.33 -5.48
C ARG A 100 2.00 -10.25 -5.19
N LYS A 101 1.59 -9.51 -6.20
CA LYS A 101 0.57 -8.47 -6.04
C LYS A 101 -0.30 -8.33 -7.29
N VAL A 102 -1.52 -7.85 -7.09
CA VAL A 102 -2.39 -7.34 -8.15
C VAL A 102 -2.66 -5.86 -7.90
N THR A 103 -2.84 -5.10 -8.96
CA THR A 103 -3.01 -3.64 -8.88
C THR A 103 -3.97 -3.16 -9.94
N GLY A 104 -4.66 -2.06 -9.67
CA GLY A 104 -5.67 -1.56 -10.59
C GLY A 104 -6.57 -0.50 -9.97
N CYS A 105 -7.81 -0.43 -10.45
CA CYS A 105 -8.82 0.51 -9.98
C CYS A 105 -9.98 -0.23 -9.31
N MET A 106 -10.51 0.33 -8.24
CA MET A 106 -11.77 -0.10 -7.64
C MET A 106 -12.93 0.56 -8.37
N LEU A 107 -13.97 -0.22 -8.64
CA LEU A 107 -15.16 0.20 -9.37
C LEU A 107 -16.41 0.04 -8.50
N SER A 108 -17.37 0.93 -8.71
CA SER A 108 -18.76 0.73 -8.31
C SER A 108 -19.44 -0.34 -9.18
N ASP A 109 -20.60 -0.81 -8.74
CA ASP A 109 -21.41 -1.76 -9.52
C ASP A 109 -21.86 -1.15 -10.85
N GLU A 110 -22.20 0.15 -10.84
CA GLU A 110 -22.59 0.89 -12.05
C GLU A 110 -21.43 0.99 -13.04
N GLU A 111 -20.22 1.29 -12.57
CA GLU A 111 -19.03 1.37 -13.41
C GLU A 111 -18.63 0.00 -13.97
N ALA A 112 -18.68 -1.06 -13.15
CA ALA A 112 -18.38 -2.41 -13.60
C ALA A 112 -19.36 -2.89 -14.68
N ALA A 113 -20.64 -2.52 -14.58
CA ALA A 113 -21.66 -2.86 -15.57
C ALA A 113 -21.45 -2.20 -16.95
N LEU A 114 -20.67 -1.12 -17.03
CA LEU A 114 -20.32 -0.46 -18.29
C LEU A 114 -19.20 -1.17 -19.07
N ILE A 115 -18.55 -2.17 -18.47
CA ILE A 115 -17.38 -2.82 -19.04
C ILE A 115 -17.80 -4.17 -19.66
N PRO A 116 -17.67 -4.34 -20.98
CA PRO A 116 -17.91 -5.62 -21.64
C PRO A 116 -16.93 -6.70 -21.17
N ALA A 117 -17.38 -7.96 -21.13
CA ALA A 117 -16.57 -9.09 -20.68
C ALA A 117 -15.32 -9.32 -21.56
N GLU A 118 -15.34 -8.85 -22.81
CA GLU A 118 -14.29 -9.04 -23.81
C GLU A 118 -13.22 -7.93 -23.76
N THR A 119 -13.34 -6.99 -22.82
CA THR A 119 -12.40 -5.87 -22.67
C THR A 119 -10.98 -6.40 -22.43
N LYS A 120 -10.02 -5.88 -23.20
CA LYS A 120 -8.62 -6.30 -23.12
C LYS A 120 -7.80 -5.30 -22.31
N GLY A 121 -6.75 -5.81 -21.65
CA GLY A 121 -5.74 -5.01 -20.95
C GLY A 121 -5.87 -5.01 -19.43
N PHE A 122 -6.98 -5.50 -18.89
CA PHE A 122 -7.18 -5.76 -17.47
C PHE A 122 -8.20 -6.88 -17.27
N TRP A 123 -8.29 -7.38 -16.04
CA TRP A 123 -9.25 -8.37 -15.59
C TRP A 123 -10.28 -7.74 -14.66
N LEU A 124 -11.49 -8.28 -14.64
CA LEU A 124 -12.53 -7.90 -13.69
C LEU A 124 -12.76 -9.01 -12.68
N ALA A 125 -12.90 -8.63 -11.41
CA ALA A 125 -13.31 -9.54 -10.34
C ALA A 125 -14.02 -8.79 -9.21
N ARG A 126 -14.70 -9.53 -8.35
CA ARG A 126 -15.25 -9.01 -7.09
C ARG A 126 -14.34 -9.36 -5.91
N LEU A 127 -13.91 -8.28 -5.24
CA LEU A 127 -13.74 -8.14 -3.80
C LEU A 127 -14.78 -8.84 -2.92
N PRO A 128 -14.62 -10.04 -2.33
CA PRO A 128 -15.59 -10.45 -1.31
C PRO A 128 -15.56 -9.49 -0.12
N GLU A 129 -16.69 -9.38 0.57
CA GLU A 129 -16.74 -8.66 1.84
C GLU A 129 -15.75 -9.28 2.83
N SER A 130 -14.98 -8.43 3.52
CA SER A 130 -13.97 -8.91 4.47
C SER A 130 -13.78 -7.91 5.63
N PRO A 131 -13.73 -8.41 6.89
CA PRO A 131 -13.30 -7.58 8.01
C PRO A 131 -11.86 -7.11 7.80
N PHE A 132 -11.49 -5.93 8.28
CA PHE A 132 -10.12 -5.43 8.15
C PHE A 132 -9.60 -4.71 9.40
N LEU A 133 -8.27 -4.68 9.48
CA LEU A 133 -7.53 -3.67 10.23
C LEU A 133 -7.03 -2.60 9.26
N MET A 134 -7.27 -1.33 9.54
CA MET A 134 -6.89 -0.21 8.68
C MET A 134 -5.93 0.73 9.39
N VAL A 135 -4.98 1.20 8.60
CA VAL A 135 -4.11 2.32 8.94
C VAL A 135 -4.25 3.38 7.86
N ARG A 136 -4.36 4.65 8.27
CA ARG A 136 -4.29 5.81 7.38
C ARG A 136 -2.94 6.48 7.52
N VAL A 137 -2.30 6.76 6.39
CA VAL A 137 -1.05 7.54 6.36
C VAL A 137 -1.19 8.71 5.39
N PRO A 138 -0.52 9.84 5.66
CA PRO A 138 -0.49 10.95 4.72
C PRO A 138 0.05 10.51 3.36
N SER A 139 -0.58 11.00 2.30
CA SER A 139 -0.08 10.85 0.94
C SER A 139 1.22 11.63 0.80
N ARG A 140 2.30 10.93 0.45
CA ARG A 140 3.65 11.49 0.31
C ARG A 140 4.21 11.07 -1.05
N LYS A 141 5.29 11.75 -1.47
CA LYS A 141 6.03 11.41 -2.69
C LYS A 141 7.41 10.87 -2.35
N GLY A 142 7.96 10.03 -3.22
CA GLY A 142 9.32 9.51 -3.11
C GLY A 142 9.58 8.70 -1.84
N SER A 143 10.75 8.87 -1.25
CA SER A 143 11.21 8.10 -0.07
C SER A 143 10.29 8.22 1.14
N LEU A 144 9.62 9.38 1.33
CA LEU A 144 8.66 9.57 2.41
C LEU A 144 7.41 8.70 2.27
N SER A 145 7.01 8.35 1.04
CA SER A 145 5.90 7.42 0.78
C SER A 145 6.27 6.00 1.19
N ALA A 146 7.49 5.56 0.86
CA ALA A 146 7.98 4.25 1.25
C ALA A 146 8.05 4.09 2.77
N ILE A 147 8.55 5.13 3.48
CA ILE A 147 8.58 5.15 4.94
C ILE A 147 7.16 5.12 5.52
N ALA A 148 6.22 5.88 4.97
CA ALA A 148 4.83 5.88 5.42
C ALA A 148 4.19 4.49 5.26
N GLY A 149 4.35 3.85 4.10
CA GLY A 149 3.86 2.49 3.84
C GLY A 149 4.48 1.45 4.78
N PHE A 150 5.81 1.50 4.98
CA PHE A 150 6.49 0.60 5.93
C PHE A 150 5.93 0.73 7.36
N ARG A 151 5.72 1.97 7.82
CA ARG A 151 5.14 2.23 9.14
C ARG A 151 3.70 1.73 9.24
N ALA A 152 2.91 1.86 8.17
CA ALA A 152 1.55 1.34 8.14
C ALA A 152 1.52 -0.18 8.29
N VAL A 153 2.30 -0.88 7.47
CA VAL A 153 2.43 -2.34 7.53
C VAL A 153 2.97 -2.81 8.88
N SER A 154 3.95 -2.10 9.44
CA SER A 154 4.50 -2.41 10.77
C SER A 154 3.47 -2.27 11.90
N ALA A 155 2.61 -1.24 11.84
CA ALA A 155 1.54 -1.05 12.82
C ALA A 155 0.47 -2.15 12.73
N LEU A 156 0.05 -2.50 11.51
CA LEU A 156 -0.89 -3.61 11.26
C LEU A 156 -0.32 -4.93 11.77
N ASN A 157 0.92 -5.24 11.43
CA ASN A 157 1.61 -6.46 11.89
C ASN A 157 1.75 -6.52 13.41
N SER A 158 2.03 -5.40 14.06
CA SER A 158 2.12 -5.33 15.52
C SER A 158 0.78 -5.67 16.17
N ARG A 159 -0.34 -5.21 15.59
CA ARG A 159 -1.70 -5.54 16.03
C ARG A 159 -2.01 -7.03 15.83
N LEU A 160 -1.77 -7.57 14.64
CA LEU A 160 -1.96 -9.00 14.35
C LEU A 160 -1.16 -9.91 15.31
N LYS A 161 0.10 -9.56 15.57
CA LYS A 161 0.96 -10.31 16.48
C LYS A 161 0.43 -10.29 17.92
N ALA A 162 -0.08 -9.14 18.38
CA ALA A 162 -0.69 -9.03 19.70
C ALA A 162 -1.95 -9.91 19.84
N GLU A 163 -2.64 -10.18 18.74
CA GLU A 163 -3.81 -11.08 18.67
C GLU A 163 -3.45 -12.55 18.37
N GLY A 164 -2.17 -12.87 18.16
CA GLY A 164 -1.73 -14.22 17.79
C GLY A 164 -2.16 -14.65 16.38
N ARG A 165 -2.48 -13.70 15.49
CA ARG A 165 -2.91 -13.97 14.11
C ARG A 165 -1.71 -14.09 13.16
N PRO A 166 -1.78 -14.96 12.13
CA PRO A 166 -0.77 -15.03 11.08
C PRO A 166 -0.81 -13.78 10.18
N PHE A 167 0.18 -13.64 9.30
CA PHE A 167 0.15 -12.61 8.26
C PHE A 167 -1.10 -12.76 7.39
N GLN A 168 -1.68 -11.62 7.01
CA GLN A 168 -2.89 -11.53 6.22
C GLN A 168 -2.65 -10.57 5.05
N PRO A 169 -3.38 -10.71 3.93
CA PRO A 169 -3.21 -9.87 2.76
C PRO A 169 -3.42 -8.38 3.08
N VAL A 170 -2.67 -7.52 2.41
CA VAL A 170 -2.78 -6.07 2.61
C VAL A 170 -3.18 -5.40 1.31
N VAL A 171 -4.23 -4.58 1.36
CA VAL A 171 -4.63 -3.69 0.28
C VAL A 171 -4.16 -2.27 0.61
N GLU A 172 -3.37 -1.69 -0.28
CA GLU A 172 -3.13 -0.26 -0.33
C GLU A 172 -4.17 0.38 -1.25
N ILE A 173 -4.96 1.32 -0.73
CA ILE A 173 -5.95 2.09 -1.50
C ILE A 173 -5.50 3.54 -1.55
N PHE A 174 -5.42 4.08 -2.76
CA PHE A 174 -5.08 5.47 -3.00
C PHE A 174 -6.15 6.14 -3.86
N ARG A 175 -6.62 7.31 -3.42
CA ARG A 175 -7.59 8.08 -4.19
C ARG A 175 -6.89 9.24 -4.90
N PRO A 176 -7.22 9.51 -6.17
CA PRO A 176 -6.77 10.73 -6.84
C PRO A 176 -7.09 11.95 -5.96
N ARG A 177 -6.08 12.79 -5.71
CA ARG A 177 -6.18 14.05 -4.92
C ARG A 177 -6.46 13.88 -3.42
N ALA A 178 -6.52 12.65 -2.88
CA ALA A 178 -6.65 12.47 -1.44
C ALA A 178 -5.35 12.81 -0.69
N SER A 179 -5.50 13.37 0.50
CA SER A 179 -4.39 13.67 1.41
C SER A 179 -3.84 12.44 2.12
N GLU A 180 -4.48 11.28 1.98
CA GLU A 180 -4.17 10.06 2.70
C GLU A 180 -4.22 8.84 1.78
N VAL A 181 -3.44 7.82 2.16
CA VAL A 181 -3.44 6.46 1.60
C VAL A 181 -3.89 5.53 2.70
N HIS A 182 -4.75 4.58 2.37
CA HIS A 182 -5.29 3.62 3.33
C HIS A 182 -4.63 2.26 3.11
N PHE A 183 -4.13 1.66 4.19
CA PHE A 183 -3.60 0.30 4.21
C PHE A 183 -4.57 -0.56 5.00
N LEU A 184 -5.22 -1.51 4.33
CA LEU A 184 -6.20 -2.42 4.90
C LEU A 184 -5.59 -3.81 4.94
N CYS A 185 -5.44 -4.38 6.12
CA CYS A 185 -5.14 -5.78 6.29
C CYS A 185 -6.45 -6.56 6.33
N LEU A 186 -6.72 -7.35 5.30
CA LEU A 186 -7.97 -8.10 5.13
C LEU A 186 -7.93 -9.33 6.02
N LEU A 187 -8.78 -9.35 7.05
CA LEU A 187 -8.90 -10.44 8.00
C LEU A 187 -9.79 -11.55 7.43
N ASP A 188 -9.41 -12.79 7.72
CA ASP A 188 -10.16 -13.98 7.36
C ASP A 188 -10.45 -14.07 5.84
N PHE A 189 -9.61 -13.44 5.02
CA PHE A 189 -9.77 -13.42 3.57
C PHE A 189 -9.37 -14.78 2.96
N PRO A 190 -10.23 -15.43 2.15
CA PRO A 190 -9.93 -16.76 1.63
C PRO A 190 -8.69 -16.77 0.72
N GLN A 191 -7.67 -17.56 1.09
CA GLN A 191 -6.42 -17.61 0.34
C GLN A 191 -6.61 -18.14 -1.10
N GLU A 192 -7.56 -19.05 -1.31
CA GLU A 192 -7.92 -19.54 -2.64
C GLU A 192 -8.36 -18.43 -3.58
N HIS A 193 -9.09 -17.41 -3.07
CA HIS A 193 -9.50 -16.27 -3.89
C HIS A 193 -8.31 -15.43 -4.33
N LEU A 194 -7.29 -15.27 -3.48
CA LEU A 194 -6.06 -14.54 -3.80
C LEU A 194 -5.27 -15.22 -4.92
N ASP A 195 -5.16 -16.55 -4.85
CA ASP A 195 -4.46 -17.33 -5.86
C ASP A 195 -5.21 -17.29 -7.20
N VAL A 196 -6.55 -17.39 -7.19
CA VAL A 196 -7.38 -17.24 -8.40
C VAL A 196 -7.18 -15.87 -9.06
N LEU A 197 -7.20 -14.79 -8.28
CA LEU A 197 -6.96 -13.44 -8.81
C LEU A 197 -5.58 -13.33 -9.47
N TYR A 198 -4.54 -13.81 -8.80
CA TYR A 198 -3.18 -13.71 -9.31
C TYR A 198 -2.95 -14.57 -10.56
N ASP A 199 -3.53 -15.76 -10.59
CA ASP A 199 -3.33 -16.73 -11.66
C ASP A 199 -4.22 -16.47 -12.88
N ALA A 200 -5.32 -15.73 -12.73
CA ALA A 200 -6.12 -15.25 -13.85
C ALA A 200 -5.31 -14.36 -14.79
N CYS A 201 -4.31 -13.64 -14.28
CA CYS A 201 -3.45 -12.76 -15.07
C CYS A 201 -2.27 -13.47 -15.80
N LYS A 202 -2.37 -14.78 -16.05
CA LYS A 202 -1.36 -15.55 -16.80
C LYS A 202 -1.39 -15.27 -18.30
#